data_AF-A0A2M8Q7N9-F1
#
_entry.id   AF-A0A2M8Q7N9-F1
#
_cell.length_a   1.000
_cell.length_b   1.000
_cell.length_c   1.000
_cell.angle_alpha   90.00
_cell.angle_beta   90.00
_cell.angle_gamma   90.00
#
_symmetry.space_group_name_H-M   'P 1'
#
loop_
_entity.id
_entity.type
_entity.pdbx_description
1 polymer ?
#
loop_
_entity_poly.entity_id
_entity_poly.type
_entity_poly.pdbx_seq_one_letter_code
_entity_poly.pdbx_strand_id
1 'polypeptide(L)'
;LTGDLVTVLTVLKGLPSAYDKDLQEDKEPLFDAADTLELALPVAAGAVATARFRHDRMRAALDDAMLATDAADYLVARGVPFREAHHVIGRLVREAEQRGVALSALPLDILLAAHPACGSDILQVFDMDRSAAQRRVPGATAPGAVREQIIRARQCLGEH
;
A
#
# COMPACT_ATOMS: atom_id res chain seq x y z
N LEU A 1 15.13 0.90 22.53
CA LEU A 1 15.70 0.38 21.25
C LEU A 1 16.56 1.38 20.48
N THR A 2 15.99 2.43 19.86
CA THR A 2 16.81 3.39 19.09
C THR A 2 17.80 4.15 19.99
N GLY A 3 17.38 4.50 21.20
CA GLY A 3 18.27 5.06 22.23
C GLY A 3 19.44 4.13 22.52
N ASP A 4 19.16 2.87 22.86
CA ASP A 4 20.15 1.83 23.17
C ASP A 4 21.18 1.66 22.04
N LEU A 5 20.72 1.62 20.79
CA LEU A 5 21.61 1.57 19.62
C LEU A 5 22.53 2.81 19.56
N VAL A 6 21.96 4.00 19.71
CA VAL A 6 22.73 5.26 19.70
C VAL A 6 23.73 5.30 20.85
N THR A 7 23.36 4.81 22.03
CA THR A 7 24.25 4.68 23.19
C THR A 7 25.44 3.79 22.84
N VAL A 8 25.21 2.55 22.37
CA VAL A 8 26.29 1.62 22.01
C VAL A 8 27.19 2.22 20.92
N LEU A 9 26.61 2.78 19.85
CA LEU A 9 27.39 3.41 18.78
C LEU A 9 28.25 4.58 19.28
N THR A 10 27.74 5.34 20.25
CA THR A 10 28.45 6.48 20.84
C THR A 10 29.56 6.03 21.77
N VAL A 11 29.33 5.01 22.61
CA VAL A 11 30.36 4.38 23.46
C VAL A 11 31.51 3.85 22.62
N LEU A 12 31.21 3.16 21.51
CA LEU A 12 32.24 2.58 20.64
C LEU A 12 33.01 3.63 19.82
N LYS A 13 32.48 4.83 19.66
CA LYS A 13 33.03 5.83 18.74
C LYS A 13 34.38 6.34 19.22
N GLY A 14 35.43 5.95 18.49
CA GLY A 14 36.78 6.49 18.68
C GLY A 14 37.56 5.82 19.81
N LEU A 15 37.09 4.69 20.35
CA LEU A 15 37.87 3.89 21.28
C LEU A 15 39.10 3.30 20.57
N PRO A 16 40.30 3.38 21.17
CA PRO A 16 41.46 2.68 20.66
C PRO A 16 41.32 1.17 20.87
N SER A 17 42.01 0.37 20.06
CA SER A 17 42.18 -1.07 20.35
C SER A 17 43.05 -1.25 21.60
N ALA A 18 42.90 -2.29 22.43
CA ALA A 18 42.00 -3.44 22.32
C ALA A 18 40.84 -3.37 23.34
N TYR A 19 40.96 -4.01 24.51
CA TYR A 19 39.95 -3.88 25.56
C TYR A 19 40.05 -2.50 26.22
N ASP A 20 38.89 -1.86 26.38
CA ASP A 20 38.70 -0.65 27.16
C ASP A 20 37.56 -0.89 28.17
N LYS A 21 37.61 -0.24 29.34
CA LYS A 21 36.58 -0.42 30.39
C LYS A 21 35.22 0.12 29.94
N ASP A 22 35.20 1.13 29.07
CA ASP A 22 33.99 1.72 28.50
C ASP A 22 33.14 0.67 27.75
N LEU A 23 33.77 -0.41 27.24
CA LEU A 23 33.07 -1.56 26.65
C LEU A 23 32.15 -2.29 27.64
N GLN A 24 32.23 -2.04 28.94
CA GLN A 24 31.30 -2.62 29.91
C GLN A 24 29.88 -2.05 29.82
N GLU A 25 29.72 -0.86 29.24
CA GLU A 25 28.44 -0.16 29.00
C GLU A 25 27.62 -0.79 27.87
N ASP A 26 28.07 -1.88 27.27
CA ASP A 26 27.35 -2.63 26.23
C ASP A 26 26.15 -3.43 26.77
N LYS A 27 26.23 -3.86 28.03
CA LYS A 27 25.28 -4.81 28.65
C LYS A 27 23.91 -4.20 28.89
N GLU A 28 23.87 -3.05 29.56
CA GLU A 28 22.61 -2.38 29.89
C GLU A 28 21.74 -2.10 28.64
N PRO A 29 22.24 -1.44 27.58
CA PRO A 29 21.46 -1.21 26.37
C PRO A 29 21.08 -2.50 25.64
N LEU A 30 21.93 -3.53 25.67
CA LEU A 30 21.61 -4.83 25.08
C LEU A 30 20.48 -5.53 25.83
N PHE A 31 20.57 -5.60 27.16
CA PHE A 31 19.56 -6.26 27.99
C PHE A 31 18.24 -5.51 27.97
N ASP A 32 18.25 -4.17 28.07
CA ASP A 32 17.03 -3.37 27.93
C ASP A 32 16.33 -3.62 26.58
N ALA A 33 17.10 -3.68 25.49
CA ALA A 33 16.56 -3.96 24.18
C ALA A 33 15.98 -5.38 24.06
N ALA A 34 16.67 -6.38 24.63
CA ALA A 34 16.19 -7.76 24.66
C ALA A 34 14.90 -7.89 25.47
N ASP A 35 14.89 -7.39 26.71
CA ASP A 35 13.73 -7.43 27.61
C ASP A 35 12.53 -6.70 27.01
N THR A 36 12.76 -5.54 26.39
CA THR A 36 11.72 -4.78 25.68
C THR A 36 11.10 -5.58 24.55
N LEU A 37 11.92 -6.24 23.71
CA LEU A 37 11.43 -7.03 22.59
C LEU A 37 10.73 -8.31 23.05
N GLU A 38 11.23 -8.96 24.09
CA GLU A 38 10.63 -10.16 24.69
C GLU A 38 9.21 -9.86 25.21
N LEU A 39 8.98 -8.65 25.74
CA LEU A 39 7.64 -8.20 26.15
C LEU A 39 6.79 -7.71 24.98
N ALA A 40 7.35 -6.94 24.04
CA ALA A 40 6.59 -6.29 23.00
C ALA A 40 6.12 -7.24 21.88
N LEU A 41 6.95 -8.22 21.48
CA LEU A 41 6.64 -9.12 20.36
C LEU A 41 5.42 -10.02 20.63
N PRO A 42 5.29 -10.68 21.80
CA PRO A 42 4.09 -11.47 22.11
C PRO A 42 2.82 -10.61 22.15
N VAL A 43 2.90 -9.37 22.67
CA VAL A 43 1.78 -8.44 22.71
C VAL A 43 1.35 -8.05 21.29
N ALA A 44 2.31 -7.70 20.42
CA ALA A 44 2.03 -7.36 19.03
C ALA A 44 1.43 -8.55 18.27
N ALA A 45 1.99 -9.75 18.44
CA ALA A 45 1.48 -10.98 17.85
C ALA A 45 0.04 -11.27 18.31
N GLY A 46 -0.23 -11.14 19.62
CA GLY A 46 -1.57 -11.30 20.19
C GLY A 46 -2.57 -10.28 19.65
N ALA A 47 -2.17 -9.01 19.53
CA ALA A 47 -3.02 -7.95 18.97
C ALA A 47 -3.41 -8.24 17.50
N VAL A 48 -2.45 -8.65 16.68
CA VAL A 48 -2.71 -9.02 15.27
C VAL A 48 -3.59 -10.28 15.18
N ALA A 49 -3.29 -11.31 15.98
CA ALA A 49 -4.04 -12.58 15.96
C ALA A 49 -5.51 -12.41 16.40
N THR A 50 -5.78 -11.48 17.30
CA THR A 50 -7.12 -11.21 17.85
C THR A 50 -7.86 -10.08 17.12
N ALA A 51 -7.22 -9.41 16.16
CA ALA A 51 -7.83 -8.34 15.39
C ALA A 51 -9.13 -8.78 14.72
N ARG A 52 -10.09 -7.85 14.65
CA ARG A 52 -11.37 -8.03 13.95
C ARG A 52 -11.52 -6.92 12.92
N PHE A 53 -11.61 -7.31 11.66
CA PHE A 53 -11.77 -6.38 10.55
C PHE A 53 -13.24 -6.20 10.21
N ARG A 54 -13.69 -4.94 10.11
CA ARG A 54 -15.07 -4.59 9.76
C ARG A 54 -15.18 -4.47 8.24
N HIS A 55 -15.30 -5.61 7.56
CA HIS A 55 -15.33 -5.70 6.10
C HIS A 55 -16.32 -4.73 5.45
N ASP A 56 -17.53 -4.61 5.99
CA ASP A 56 -18.55 -3.69 5.47
C ASP A 56 -18.10 -2.22 5.51
N ARG A 57 -17.42 -1.81 6.60
CA ARG A 57 -16.88 -0.44 6.70
C ARG A 57 -15.69 -0.22 5.79
N MET A 58 -14.83 -1.23 5.64
CA MET A 58 -13.71 -1.17 4.70
C MET A 58 -14.22 -1.03 3.26
N ARG A 59 -15.27 -1.77 2.90
CA ARG A 59 -15.91 -1.67 1.57
C ARG A 59 -16.63 -0.33 1.39
N ALA A 60 -17.35 0.14 2.40
CA ALA A 60 -18.07 1.41 2.34
C ALA A 60 -17.14 2.65 2.35
N ALA A 61 -15.87 2.49 2.72
CA ALA A 61 -14.87 3.55 2.64
C ALA A 61 -14.25 3.69 1.25
N LEU A 62 -14.54 2.77 0.32
CA LEU A 62 -14.12 2.89 -1.07
C LEU A 62 -14.99 3.94 -1.77
N ASP A 63 -14.35 4.76 -2.59
CA ASP A 63 -14.99 5.83 -3.35
C ASP A 63 -14.63 5.69 -4.82
N ASP A 64 -15.62 5.78 -5.71
CA ASP A 64 -15.44 5.70 -7.16
C ASP A 64 -14.45 6.73 -7.71
N ALA A 65 -14.24 7.86 -7.01
CA ALA A 65 -13.19 8.81 -7.34
C ALA A 65 -11.78 8.16 -7.33
N MET A 66 -11.56 7.12 -6.52
CA MET A 66 -10.32 6.34 -6.51
C MET A 66 -10.06 5.63 -7.84
N LEU A 67 -11.10 5.35 -8.64
CA LEU A 67 -11.01 4.68 -9.94
C LEU A 67 -10.76 5.66 -11.11
N ALA A 68 -10.61 6.96 -10.84
CA ALA A 68 -10.22 7.92 -11.87
C ALA A 68 -8.85 7.58 -12.49
N THR A 69 -7.90 7.07 -11.68
CA THR A 69 -6.61 6.60 -12.21
C THR A 69 -6.79 5.39 -13.12
N ASP A 70 -7.63 4.43 -12.73
CA ASP A 70 -7.94 3.25 -13.55
C ASP A 70 -8.64 3.65 -14.86
N ALA A 71 -9.50 4.67 -14.84
CA ALA A 71 -10.12 5.22 -16.05
C ALA A 71 -9.11 5.93 -16.96
N ALA A 72 -8.07 6.55 -16.40
CA ALA A 72 -6.98 7.12 -17.20
C ALA A 72 -6.10 6.01 -17.80
N ASP A 73 -5.76 4.99 -17.01
CA ASP A 73 -5.03 3.79 -17.45
C ASP A 73 -5.77 3.08 -18.61
N TYR A 74 -7.11 3.04 -18.57
CA TYR A 74 -7.94 2.52 -19.65
C TYR A 74 -7.72 3.25 -20.98
N LEU A 75 -7.64 4.58 -20.98
CA LEU A 75 -7.34 5.36 -22.20
C LEU A 75 -5.89 5.16 -22.64
N VAL A 76 -4.95 5.09 -21.70
CA VAL A 76 -3.53 4.83 -21.99
C VAL A 76 -3.35 3.47 -22.66
N ALA A 77 -4.05 2.44 -22.17
CA ALA A 77 -4.04 1.11 -22.78
C ALA A 77 -4.58 1.10 -24.22
N ARG A 78 -5.34 2.13 -24.61
CA ARG A 78 -5.86 2.33 -25.98
C ARG A 78 -5.00 3.28 -26.82
N GLY A 79 -3.79 3.60 -26.36
CA GLY A 79 -2.83 4.41 -27.09
C GLY A 79 -2.97 5.92 -26.88
N VAL A 80 -3.85 6.37 -25.99
CA VAL A 80 -3.96 7.80 -25.66
C VAL A 80 -2.74 8.22 -24.81
N PRO A 81 -2.03 9.30 -25.15
CA PRO A 81 -0.92 9.79 -24.35
C PRO A 81 -1.34 10.06 -22.90
N PHE A 82 -0.50 9.67 -21.93
CA PHE A 82 -0.82 9.74 -20.50
C PHE A 82 -1.35 11.11 -20.03
N ARG A 83 -0.71 12.20 -20.47
CA ARG A 83 -1.11 13.57 -20.14
C ARG A 83 -2.51 13.89 -20.65
N GLU A 84 -2.85 13.42 -21.85
CA GLU A 84 -4.17 13.61 -22.45
C GLU A 84 -5.23 12.77 -21.73
N ALA A 85 -4.94 11.49 -21.46
CA ALA A 85 -5.83 10.60 -20.70
C ALA A 85 -6.19 11.20 -19.33
N HIS A 86 -5.20 11.67 -18.57
CA HIS A 86 -5.42 12.33 -17.28
C HIS A 86 -6.25 13.62 -17.41
N HIS A 87 -6.04 14.39 -18.47
CA HIS A 87 -6.82 15.61 -18.68
C HIS A 87 -8.28 15.29 -19.06
N VAL A 88 -8.53 14.27 -19.88
CA VAL A 88 -9.88 13.78 -20.23
C VAL A 88 -10.61 13.31 -18.97
N ILE A 89 -10.03 12.40 -18.21
CA ILE A 89 -10.68 11.85 -17.00
C ILE A 89 -10.82 12.94 -15.93
N GLY A 90 -9.85 13.84 -15.79
CA GLY A 90 -9.96 14.98 -14.89
C GLY A 90 -11.14 15.92 -15.22
N ARG A 91 -11.54 16.03 -16.49
CA ARG A 91 -12.79 16.74 -16.85
C ARG A 91 -14.03 15.97 -16.41
N LEU A 92 -14.05 14.65 -16.59
CA LEU A 92 -15.17 13.81 -16.16
C LEU A 92 -15.34 13.81 -14.63
N VAL A 93 -14.25 13.77 -13.88
CA VAL A 93 -14.29 13.92 -12.41
C VAL A 93 -14.94 15.25 -12.02
N ARG A 94 -14.49 16.36 -12.61
CA ARG A 94 -15.09 17.69 -12.36
C ARG A 94 -16.57 17.74 -12.75
N GLU A 95 -16.95 17.08 -13.84
CA GLU A 95 -18.35 17.03 -14.27
C GLU A 95 -19.21 16.21 -13.29
N ALA A 96 -18.70 15.09 -12.78
CA ALA A 96 -19.37 14.29 -11.76
C ALA A 96 -19.55 15.10 -10.45
N GLU A 97 -18.51 15.81 -10.01
CA GLU A 97 -18.56 16.72 -8.87
C GLU A 97 -19.61 17.82 -9.05
N GLN A 98 -19.63 18.49 -10.21
CA GLN A 98 -20.61 19.53 -10.52
C GLN A 98 -22.05 19.03 -10.52
N ARG A 99 -22.26 17.78 -10.93
CA ARG A 99 -23.57 17.11 -10.93
C ARG A 99 -23.93 16.50 -9.57
N GLY A 100 -23.00 16.45 -8.61
CA GLY A 100 -23.20 15.82 -7.31
C GLY A 100 -23.40 14.31 -7.38
N VAL A 101 -22.79 13.65 -8.36
CA VAL A 101 -22.89 12.20 -8.59
C VAL A 101 -21.51 11.55 -8.57
N ALA A 102 -21.46 10.24 -8.35
CA ALA A 102 -20.22 9.48 -8.49
C ALA A 102 -19.73 9.47 -9.94
N LEU A 103 -18.43 9.31 -10.15
CA LEU A 103 -17.83 9.21 -11.50
C LEU A 103 -18.45 8.05 -12.32
N SER A 104 -18.73 6.93 -11.66
CA SER A 104 -19.38 5.76 -12.25
C SER A 104 -20.84 5.99 -12.65
N ALA A 105 -21.49 6.99 -12.05
CA ALA A 105 -22.89 7.34 -12.24
C ALA A 105 -23.08 8.42 -13.33
N LEU A 106 -22.00 8.87 -13.98
CA LEU A 106 -22.11 9.71 -15.16
C LEU A 106 -22.84 8.95 -16.28
N PRO A 107 -23.83 9.58 -16.94
CA PRO A 107 -24.45 9.05 -18.13
C PRO A 107 -23.43 8.55 -19.17
N LEU A 108 -23.71 7.39 -19.77
CA LEU A 108 -22.79 6.73 -20.70
C LEU A 108 -22.46 7.60 -21.92
N ASP A 109 -23.42 8.37 -22.42
CA ASP A 109 -23.22 9.33 -23.51
C ASP A 109 -22.16 10.39 -23.18
N ILE A 110 -22.09 10.85 -21.92
CA ILE A 110 -21.05 11.78 -21.46
C ILE A 110 -19.69 11.10 -21.44
N LEU A 111 -19.62 9.87 -20.92
CA LEU A 111 -18.37 9.09 -20.89
C LEU A 111 -17.84 8.80 -22.30
N LEU A 112 -18.73 8.48 -23.24
CA LEU A 112 -18.39 8.23 -24.65
C LEU A 112 -17.99 9.52 -25.38
N ALA A 113 -18.64 10.65 -25.09
CA ALA A 113 -18.30 11.95 -25.66
C ALA A 113 -16.95 12.50 -25.16
N ALA A 114 -16.41 11.96 -24.07
CA ALA A 114 -15.19 12.47 -23.44
C ALA A 114 -13.94 12.35 -24.33
N HIS A 115 -13.84 11.27 -25.11
CA HIS A 115 -12.73 10.99 -26.03
C HIS A 115 -13.11 9.89 -27.05
N PRO A 116 -12.65 9.92 -28.32
CA PRO A 116 -12.97 8.89 -29.33
C PRO A 116 -12.54 7.47 -28.97
N ALA A 117 -11.54 7.33 -28.09
CA ALA A 117 -11.09 6.04 -27.56
C ALA A 117 -11.98 5.51 -26.40
N CYS A 118 -12.97 6.27 -25.93
CA CYS A 118 -13.96 5.77 -24.96
C CYS A 118 -14.94 4.82 -25.65
N GLY A 119 -15.18 3.68 -25.02
CA GLY A 119 -16.15 2.68 -25.45
C GLY A 119 -17.10 2.37 -24.30
N SER A 120 -18.18 1.64 -24.57
CA SER A 120 -19.17 1.27 -23.54
C SER A 120 -18.58 0.39 -22.44
N ASP A 121 -17.46 -0.27 -22.72
CA ASP A 121 -16.67 -1.05 -21.77
C ASP A 121 -15.94 -0.20 -20.70
N ILE A 122 -15.91 1.14 -20.83
CA ILE A 122 -15.40 2.04 -19.77
C ILE A 122 -16.17 1.86 -18.46
N LEU A 123 -17.45 1.49 -18.51
CA LEU A 123 -18.26 1.23 -17.31
C LEU A 123 -17.68 0.09 -16.46
N GLN A 124 -17.00 -0.86 -17.10
CA GLN A 124 -16.39 -1.98 -16.41
C GLN A 124 -15.11 -1.57 -15.64
N VAL A 125 -14.61 -0.35 -15.82
CA VAL A 125 -13.48 0.21 -15.05
C VAL A 125 -13.92 0.58 -13.64
N PHE A 126 -15.21 0.93 -13.45
CA PHE A 126 -15.77 1.32 -12.17
C PHE A 126 -16.11 0.11 -11.27
N ASP A 127 -15.14 -0.79 -11.14
CA ASP A 127 -15.21 -1.99 -10.30
C ASP A 127 -13.92 -2.07 -9.46
N MET A 128 -14.08 -1.93 -8.15
CA MET A 128 -12.98 -1.98 -7.17
C MET A 128 -12.25 -3.33 -7.16
N ASP A 129 -12.98 -4.42 -7.37
CA ASP A 129 -12.41 -5.76 -7.36
C ASP A 129 -11.60 -6.00 -8.65
N ARG A 130 -12.08 -5.47 -9.78
CA ARG A 130 -11.30 -5.43 -11.02
C ARG A 130 -10.04 -4.59 -10.86
N SER A 131 -10.15 -3.40 -10.26
CA SER A 131 -9.02 -2.50 -10.00
C SER A 131 -7.91 -3.19 -9.20
N ALA A 132 -8.26 -3.91 -8.13
CA ALA A 132 -7.29 -4.71 -7.40
C ALA A 132 -6.73 -5.86 -8.25
N ALA A 133 -7.58 -6.60 -8.97
CA ALA A 133 -7.21 -7.79 -9.74
C ALA A 133 -6.29 -7.51 -10.94
N GLN A 134 -6.27 -6.29 -11.48
CA GLN A 134 -5.39 -5.92 -12.60
C GLN A 134 -3.95 -5.61 -12.16
N ARG A 135 -3.71 -5.31 -10.88
CA ARG A 135 -2.37 -5.01 -10.36
C ARG A 135 -1.60 -6.32 -10.11
N ARG A 136 -1.14 -6.95 -11.20
CA ARG A 136 -0.56 -8.32 -11.23
C ARG A 136 0.96 -8.39 -11.18
N VAL A 137 1.65 -7.25 -11.13
CA VAL A 137 3.12 -7.24 -11.06
C VAL A 137 3.60 -7.80 -9.71
N PRO A 138 4.82 -8.36 -9.62
CA PRO A 138 5.38 -8.79 -8.35
C PRO A 138 5.32 -7.68 -7.30
N GLY A 139 4.82 -7.98 -6.10
CA GLY A 139 4.66 -6.99 -5.03
C GLY A 139 3.31 -6.25 -5.01
N ALA A 140 2.46 -6.42 -6.04
CA ALA A 140 1.19 -5.71 -6.13
C ALA A 140 0.03 -6.38 -5.37
N THR A 141 -1.16 -5.76 -5.46
CA THR A 141 -2.35 -6.06 -4.65
C THR A 141 -3.32 -7.06 -5.25
N ALA A 142 -3.08 -7.56 -6.48
CA ALA A 142 -3.95 -8.59 -7.05
C ALA A 142 -3.96 -9.85 -6.17
N PRO A 143 -5.09 -10.55 -6.05
CA PRO A 143 -5.19 -11.76 -5.21
C PRO A 143 -4.13 -12.83 -5.53
N GLY A 144 -3.74 -12.96 -6.81
CA GLY A 144 -2.64 -13.84 -7.21
C GLY A 144 -1.29 -13.39 -6.64
N ALA A 145 -0.94 -12.12 -6.83
CA ALA A 145 0.31 -11.54 -6.33
C ALA A 145 0.41 -11.58 -4.79
N VAL A 146 -0.69 -11.35 -4.08
CA VAL A 146 -0.75 -11.46 -2.61
C VAL A 146 -0.54 -12.90 -2.14
N ARG A 147 -1.14 -13.89 -2.83
CA ARG A 147 -0.91 -15.31 -2.50
C ARG A 147 0.55 -15.70 -2.70
N GLU A 148 1.18 -15.26 -3.79
CA GLU A 148 2.61 -15.49 -4.02
C GLU A 148 3.47 -14.88 -2.92
N GLN A 149 3.16 -13.66 -2.47
CA GLN A 149 3.87 -13.02 -1.35
C GLN A 149 3.70 -13.79 -0.04
N ILE A 150 2.50 -14.30 0.25
CA ILE A 150 2.27 -15.14 1.45
C ILE A 150 3.10 -16.43 1.39
N ILE A 151 3.21 -17.07 0.22
CA ILE A 151 4.04 -18.27 0.05
C ILE A 151 5.52 -17.94 0.31
N ARG A 152 6.03 -16.85 -0.28
CA ARG A 152 7.41 -16.41 -0.07
C ARG A 152 7.70 -16.08 1.39
N ALA A 153 6.77 -15.38 2.06
CA ALA A 153 6.91 -15.06 3.47
C ALA A 153 6.99 -16.33 4.34
N ARG A 154 6.19 -17.35 4.04
CA ARG A 154 6.25 -18.65 4.73
C ARG A 154 7.54 -19.42 4.47
N GLN A 155 8.08 -19.36 3.25
CA GLN A 155 9.37 -19.97 2.91
C GLN A 155 10.50 -19.31 3.73
N CYS A 156 10.54 -17.98 3.74
CA CYS A 156 11.51 -17.22 4.53
C CYS A 156 11.44 -17.56 6.03
N LEU A 157 10.23 -17.73 6.57
CA LEU A 157 10.03 -18.17 7.96
C LEU A 157 10.43 -19.63 8.24
N GLY A 158 10.49 -20.49 7.22
CA GLY A 158 10.88 -21.90 7.37
C GLY A 158 12.36 -22.17 7.08
N GLU A 159 13.04 -21.23 6.44
CA GLU A 159 14.49 -21.26 6.16
C GLU A 159 15.33 -20.69 7.33
N HIS A 160 14.68 -20.06 8.31
CA HIS A 160 15.27 -19.46 9.51
C HIS A 160 14.67 -20.07 10.78
#